data_AF-A0A928LY37-F1
#
_entry.id   AF-A0A928LY37-F1
#
_cell.length_a   1.000
_cell.length_b   1.000
_cell.length_c   1.000
_cell.angle_alpha   90.00
_cell.angle_beta   90.00
_cell.angle_gamma   90.00
#
_symmetry.space_group_name_H-M   'P 1'
#
loop_
_entity.id
_entity.type
_entity.pdbx_description
1 polymer ?
#
loop_
_entity_poly.entity_id
_entity_poly.type
_entity_poly.pdbx_seq_one_letter_code
_entity_poly.pdbx_strand_id
1 'polypeptide(L)'
;MLKQKRTWLSLAILLVLLAFFLGLFFYAHEDDTTGADAASLYETATVKQILTDNCQVDEAAENAYRGEQKLLVEVTSGKYSGQTFLVDNAVGILTDQAPAEVGQEVVLHISVYSDGSTAATVHTPDREWMVYLVLALFVLITVLVGGKTGAKSILGLILTVTVLICIYLPLLAKGWEPILTAFLLCSLVCVACFVILGGCSKKILCACIGTIAGMALAMLFGLLAQKLLSVDAYQAEYADALYNERLTGTPFKIRGLVVAGVIISSLGAVMDVAMSISSAMRELKTVDPGLGAKSLWRSGMNIGRDMVGTMTNTLILAILGSSLMLILYIYSMNLSWHQFISSSFVAVELVSSVASAIGVILAVPLTTLTCSLIYGMRK
;
A
#
# COMPACT_ATOMS: atom_id res chain seq x y z
N MET A 1 23.43 32.70 -3.32
CA MET A 1 22.22 32.90 -4.14
C MET A 1 21.65 31.62 -4.80
N LEU A 2 22.44 30.77 -5.49
CA LEU A 2 21.90 29.57 -6.18
C LEU A 2 21.27 28.52 -5.25
N LYS A 3 21.86 28.28 -4.08
CA LYS A 3 21.33 27.34 -3.07
C LYS A 3 19.99 27.81 -2.50
N GLN A 4 19.85 29.12 -2.27
CA GLN A 4 18.64 29.77 -1.79
C GLN A 4 17.53 29.79 -2.85
N LYS A 5 17.85 30.07 -4.12
CA LYS A 5 16.86 29.97 -5.23
C LYS A 5 16.33 28.54 -5.41
N ARG A 6 17.18 27.51 -5.27
CA ARG A 6 16.75 26.10 -5.33
C ARG A 6 15.81 25.72 -4.19
N THR A 7 16.03 26.22 -2.98
CA THR A 7 15.13 25.96 -1.84
C THR A 7 13.78 26.65 -1.99
N TRP A 8 13.75 27.88 -2.50
CA TRP A 8 12.48 28.56 -2.82
C TRP A 8 11.71 27.85 -3.93
N LEU A 9 12.39 27.37 -4.97
CA LEU A 9 11.76 26.60 -6.04
C LEU A 9 11.16 25.28 -5.53
N SER A 10 11.87 24.55 -4.66
CA SER A 10 11.33 23.32 -4.06
C SER A 10 10.13 23.60 -3.17
N LEU A 11 10.15 24.69 -2.40
CA LEU A 11 9.01 25.07 -1.56
C LEU A 11 7.79 25.45 -2.42
N ALA A 12 8.00 26.21 -3.50
CA ALA A 12 6.92 26.57 -4.41
C ALA A 12 6.28 25.34 -5.07
N ILE A 13 7.09 24.37 -5.53
CA ILE A 13 6.58 23.12 -6.11
C ILE A 13 5.81 22.31 -5.07
N LEU A 14 6.32 22.20 -3.85
CA LEU A 14 5.62 21.49 -2.78
C LEU A 14 4.30 22.18 -2.40
N LEU A 15 4.25 23.51 -2.36
CA LEU A 15 3.01 24.25 -2.09
C LEU A 15 1.98 24.07 -3.20
N VAL A 16 2.40 24.07 -4.47
CA VAL A 16 1.49 23.81 -5.60
C VAL A 16 0.96 22.38 -5.56
N LEU A 17 1.82 21.39 -5.29
CA LEU A 17 1.40 19.99 -5.15
C LEU A 17 0.48 19.80 -3.94
N LEU A 18 0.78 20.45 -2.82
CA LEU A 18 -0.06 20.42 -1.63
C LEU A 18 -1.44 21.04 -1.90
N ALA A 19 -1.49 22.20 -2.56
CA ALA A 19 -2.75 22.82 -2.95
C ALA A 19 -3.56 21.94 -3.92
N PHE A 20 -2.87 21.27 -4.85
CA PHE A 20 -3.49 20.31 -5.75
C PHE A 20 -4.04 19.08 -5.02
N PHE A 21 -3.27 18.48 -4.11
CA PHE A 21 -3.74 17.36 -3.29
C PHE A 21 -4.88 17.77 -2.36
N LEU A 22 -4.85 18.97 -1.78
CA LEU A 22 -5.95 19.51 -0.97
C LEU A 22 -7.21 19.71 -1.83
N GLY A 23 -7.07 20.27 -3.03
CA GLY A 23 -8.19 20.42 -3.96
C GLY A 23 -8.81 19.07 -4.33
N LEU A 24 -7.98 18.06 -4.61
CA LEU A 24 -8.45 16.70 -4.85
C LEU A 24 -9.08 16.06 -3.60
N PHE A 25 -8.51 16.30 -2.42
CA PHE A 25 -9.06 15.80 -1.15
C PHE A 25 -10.47 16.35 -0.90
N PHE A 26 -10.65 17.67 -1.03
CA PHE A 26 -11.97 18.28 -0.89
C PHE A 26 -12.94 17.77 -1.96
N TYR A 27 -12.52 17.72 -3.22
CA TYR A 27 -13.34 17.17 -4.30
C TYR A 27 -13.71 15.70 -4.03
N ALA A 28 -12.79 14.89 -3.51
CA ALA A 28 -13.04 13.48 -3.26
C ALA A 28 -14.01 13.23 -2.09
N HIS A 29 -14.12 14.16 -1.14
CA HIS A 29 -15.06 14.08 0.00
C HIS A 29 -16.29 14.97 -0.14
N GLU A 30 -16.45 15.72 -1.24
CA GLU A 30 -17.55 16.67 -1.44
C GLU A 30 -18.95 16.00 -1.45
N ASP A 31 -19.01 14.72 -1.83
CA ASP A 31 -20.26 13.95 -1.96
C ASP A 31 -20.39 12.86 -0.87
N ASP A 32 -19.48 12.81 0.11
CA ASP A 32 -19.50 11.83 1.21
C ASP A 32 -20.56 12.18 2.28
N THR A 33 -21.72 12.59 1.80
CA THR A 33 -23.01 12.36 2.46
C THR A 33 -23.60 11.03 1.96
N THR A 34 -22.76 10.06 1.62
CA THR A 34 -23.14 8.65 1.52
C THR A 34 -23.61 8.25 2.91
N GLY A 35 -24.93 8.15 3.06
CA GLY A 35 -25.63 8.17 4.32
C GLY A 35 -25.05 7.22 5.35
N ALA A 36 -24.53 7.79 6.45
CA ALA A 36 -24.43 7.14 7.75
C ALA A 36 -25.83 6.88 8.36
N ASP A 37 -26.82 6.54 7.54
CA ASP A 37 -28.20 6.27 7.92
C ASP A 37 -28.59 4.79 7.72
N ALA A 38 -27.63 3.88 7.55
CA ALA A 38 -27.93 2.45 7.41
C ALA A 38 -27.17 1.55 8.41
N ALA A 39 -27.83 1.29 9.54
CA ALA A 39 -27.91 0.01 10.27
C ALA A 39 -26.66 -0.68 10.85
N SER A 40 -25.42 -0.20 10.67
CA SER A 40 -24.22 -0.82 11.25
C SER A 40 -23.22 0.23 11.73
N LEU A 41 -22.90 0.22 13.03
CA LEU A 41 -21.94 1.11 13.67
C LEU A 41 -20.82 0.26 14.30
N TYR A 42 -19.57 0.73 14.19
CA TYR A 42 -18.44 0.13 14.88
C TYR A 42 -17.98 1.06 16.00
N GLU A 43 -18.06 0.59 17.24
CA GLU A 43 -17.72 1.39 18.43
C GLU A 43 -16.81 0.60 19.36
N THR A 44 -15.94 1.31 20.07
CA THR A 44 -15.01 0.71 21.05
C THR A 44 -15.74 0.52 22.37
N ALA A 45 -15.46 -0.59 23.05
CA ALA A 45 -16.01 -0.90 24.35
C ALA A 45 -14.98 -1.61 25.25
N THR A 46 -15.18 -1.51 26.55
CA THR A 46 -14.38 -2.21 27.56
C THR A 46 -15.19 -3.33 28.18
N VAL A 47 -14.61 -4.54 28.25
CA VAL A 47 -15.23 -5.69 28.92
C VAL A 47 -15.27 -5.44 30.43
N LYS A 48 -16.47 -5.31 31.01
CA LYS A 48 -16.67 -5.11 32.45
C LYS A 48 -16.81 -6.43 33.19
N GLN A 49 -17.52 -7.38 32.58
CA GLN A 49 -17.79 -8.66 33.21
C GLN A 49 -18.02 -9.74 32.17
N ILE A 50 -17.54 -10.94 32.47
CA ILE A 50 -17.82 -12.16 31.72
C ILE A 50 -18.96 -12.89 32.47
N LEU A 51 -20.11 -13.05 31.82
CA LEU A 51 -21.30 -13.68 32.40
C LEU A 51 -21.30 -15.19 32.19
N THR A 52 -20.89 -15.62 31.01
CA THR A 52 -20.74 -17.04 30.66
C THR A 52 -19.52 -17.18 29.78
N ASP A 53 -18.73 -18.21 30.04
CA ASP A 53 -17.59 -18.60 29.22
C ASP A 53 -17.64 -20.11 29.03
N ASN A 54 -17.75 -20.55 27.78
CA ASN A 54 -17.67 -21.97 27.42
C ASN A 54 -16.47 -22.26 26.49
N CYS A 55 -15.51 -21.33 26.40
CA CYS A 55 -14.34 -21.49 25.55
C CYS A 55 -13.47 -22.65 26.01
N GLN A 56 -13.02 -23.44 25.04
CA GLN A 56 -12.12 -24.56 25.24
C GLN A 56 -10.95 -24.45 24.28
N VAL A 57 -9.83 -25.02 24.70
CA VAL A 57 -8.64 -25.15 23.85
C VAL A 57 -8.84 -26.37 22.96
N ASP A 58 -8.68 -26.18 21.65
CA ASP A 58 -8.67 -27.26 20.68
C ASP A 58 -7.23 -27.67 20.38
N GLU A 59 -6.79 -28.78 21.00
CA GLU A 59 -5.45 -29.33 20.82
C GLU A 59 -5.15 -29.72 19.36
N ALA A 60 -6.18 -30.04 18.56
CA ALA A 60 -6.03 -30.41 17.16
C ALA A 60 -5.81 -29.19 16.24
N ALA A 61 -6.10 -27.99 16.73
CA ALA A 61 -5.93 -26.73 16.01
C ALA A 61 -4.83 -25.85 16.64
N GLU A 62 -3.68 -26.46 16.96
CA GLU A 62 -2.52 -25.76 17.55
C GLU A 62 -2.84 -25.04 18.87
N ASN A 63 -3.77 -25.58 19.66
CA ASN A 63 -4.29 -24.96 20.89
C ASN A 63 -5.07 -23.66 20.66
N ALA A 64 -5.68 -23.51 19.49
CA ALA A 64 -6.63 -22.42 19.24
C ALA A 64 -7.87 -22.56 20.13
N TYR A 65 -8.54 -21.43 20.41
CA TYR A 65 -9.74 -21.42 21.23
C TYR A 65 -11.00 -21.63 20.38
N ARG A 66 -12.00 -22.29 20.98
CA ARG A 66 -13.34 -22.46 20.42
C ARG A 66 -14.40 -22.35 21.51
N GLY A 67 -15.46 -21.60 21.25
CA GLY A 67 -16.60 -21.44 22.14
C GLY A 67 -17.34 -20.12 21.92
N GLU A 68 -18.08 -19.72 22.93
CA GLU A 68 -18.89 -18.52 23.00
C GLU A 68 -18.77 -17.96 24.42
N GLN A 69 -18.63 -16.64 24.50
CA GLN A 69 -18.72 -15.91 25.75
C GLN A 69 -19.88 -14.91 25.69
N LYS A 70 -20.54 -14.73 26.84
CA LYS A 70 -21.47 -13.62 27.05
C LYS A 70 -20.79 -12.56 27.88
N LEU A 71 -20.64 -11.38 27.31
CA LEU A 71 -19.90 -10.28 27.92
C LEU A 71 -20.84 -9.12 28.24
N LEU A 72 -20.63 -8.51 29.40
CA LEU A 72 -21.15 -7.19 29.69
C LEU A 72 -20.05 -6.18 29.36
N VAL A 73 -20.30 -5.35 28.36
CA VAL A 73 -19.33 -4.38 27.82
C VAL A 73 -19.86 -2.97 28.02
N GLU A 74 -19.00 -2.02 28.37
CA GLU A 74 -19.32 -0.59 28.42
C GLU A 74 -18.70 0.09 27.20
N VAL A 75 -19.52 0.74 26.38
CA VAL A 75 -19.08 1.45 25.18
C VAL A 75 -18.31 2.71 25.59
N THR A 76 -17.11 2.89 25.03
CA THR A 76 -16.21 4.00 25.34
C THR A 76 -16.20 5.07 24.25
N SER A 77 -16.58 4.75 23.01
CA SER A 77 -16.58 5.69 21.87
C SER A 77 -17.92 5.76 21.14
N GLY A 78 -18.13 6.80 20.33
CA GLY A 78 -19.31 6.91 19.46
C GLY A 78 -20.60 7.37 20.14
N LYS A 79 -21.74 7.03 19.50
CA LYS A 79 -23.10 7.47 19.87
C LYS A 79 -23.59 6.83 21.15
N TYR A 80 -23.14 5.62 21.46
CA TYR A 80 -23.57 4.88 22.65
C TYR A 80 -22.56 4.93 23.80
N SER A 81 -21.59 5.86 23.77
CA SER A 81 -20.60 6.05 24.84
C SER A 81 -21.26 6.15 26.23
N GLY A 82 -20.74 5.37 27.18
CA GLY A 82 -21.24 5.23 28.56
C GLY A 82 -22.41 4.26 28.73
N GLN A 83 -22.92 3.64 27.65
CA GLN A 83 -23.95 2.60 27.74
C GLN A 83 -23.34 1.21 27.87
N THR A 84 -24.01 0.34 28.62
CA THR A 84 -23.62 -1.06 28.76
C THR A 84 -24.47 -1.95 27.87
N PHE A 85 -23.82 -2.79 27.06
CA PHE A 85 -24.48 -3.81 26.26
C PHE A 85 -24.14 -5.20 26.78
N LEU A 86 -25.12 -6.10 26.66
CA LEU A 86 -24.88 -7.53 26.77
C LEU A 86 -24.62 -8.04 25.36
N VAL A 87 -23.41 -8.55 25.12
CA VAL A 87 -22.94 -8.94 23.80
C VAL A 87 -22.49 -10.40 23.79
N ASP A 88 -22.75 -11.06 22.68
CA ASP A 88 -22.23 -12.39 22.40
C ASP A 88 -20.87 -12.25 21.69
N ASN A 89 -19.87 -12.98 22.20
CA ASN A 89 -18.53 -13.08 21.64
C ASN A 89 -18.30 -14.51 21.14
N ALA A 90 -18.29 -14.71 19.83
CA ALA A 90 -18.03 -16.02 19.23
C ALA A 90 -16.53 -16.25 19.08
N VAL A 91 -15.98 -17.16 19.87
CA VAL A 91 -14.57 -17.54 19.83
C VAL A 91 -14.42 -18.74 18.91
N GLY A 92 -13.73 -18.56 17.78
CA GLY A 92 -13.54 -19.59 16.77
C GLY A 92 -12.07 -19.79 16.44
N ILE A 93 -11.76 -21.00 15.99
CA ILE A 93 -10.39 -21.42 15.60
C ILE A 93 -9.79 -20.47 14.56
N LEU A 94 -10.62 -20.00 13.62
CA LEU A 94 -10.20 -19.11 12.52
C LEU A 94 -10.32 -17.62 12.86
N THR A 95 -11.03 -17.27 13.92
CA THR A 95 -11.13 -15.88 14.38
C THR A 95 -9.91 -15.47 15.22
N ASP A 96 -9.09 -16.43 15.67
CA ASP A 96 -7.84 -16.25 16.45
C ASP A 96 -7.98 -15.21 17.57
N GLN A 97 -9.15 -15.26 18.24
CA GLN A 97 -9.43 -14.45 19.41
C GLN A 97 -9.21 -15.34 20.61
N ALA A 98 -8.20 -15.05 21.42
CA ALA A 98 -8.22 -15.54 22.79
C ALA A 98 -9.54 -15.11 23.46
N PRO A 99 -10.08 -15.90 24.40
CA PRO A 99 -11.26 -15.51 25.15
C PRO A 99 -11.04 -14.12 25.74
N ALA A 100 -12.04 -13.25 25.63
CA ALA A 100 -11.92 -11.88 26.09
C ALA A 100 -11.72 -11.83 27.61
N GLU A 101 -10.81 -10.98 28.06
CA GLU A 101 -10.53 -10.80 29.49
C GLU A 101 -11.24 -9.56 30.06
N VAL A 102 -11.49 -9.56 31.37
CA VAL A 102 -12.06 -8.39 32.06
C VAL A 102 -11.07 -7.22 32.00
N GLY A 103 -11.55 -6.06 31.54
CA GLY A 103 -10.74 -4.87 31.33
C GLY A 103 -10.15 -4.74 29.92
N GLN A 104 -10.34 -5.74 29.05
CA GLN A 104 -9.88 -5.67 27.66
C GLN A 104 -10.75 -4.72 26.83
N GLU A 105 -10.11 -3.99 25.91
CA GLU A 105 -10.78 -3.18 24.90
C GLU A 105 -11.13 -4.03 23.67
N VAL A 106 -12.39 -3.92 23.23
CA VAL A 106 -12.95 -4.65 22.10
C VAL A 106 -13.70 -3.70 21.18
N VAL A 107 -13.72 -4.01 19.89
CA VAL A 107 -14.55 -3.32 18.91
C VAL A 107 -15.86 -4.07 18.78
N LEU A 108 -16.96 -3.37 19.04
CA LEU A 108 -18.32 -3.87 18.86
C LEU A 108 -18.83 -3.51 17.47
N HIS A 109 -19.57 -4.43 16.89
CA HIS A 109 -20.44 -4.17 15.75
C HIS A 109 -21.88 -4.05 16.27
N ILE A 110 -22.45 -2.85 16.17
CA ILE A 110 -23.80 -2.52 16.65
C ILE A 110 -24.71 -2.42 15.42
N SER A 111 -25.62 -3.38 15.29
CA SER A 111 -26.69 -3.32 14.29
C SER A 111 -27.90 -2.58 14.84
N VAL A 112 -28.41 -1.61 14.06
CA VAL A 112 -29.65 -0.88 14.39
C VAL A 112 -30.73 -1.35 13.43
N TYR A 113 -31.75 -2.04 13.95
CA TYR A 113 -32.85 -2.55 13.16
C TYR A 113 -33.92 -1.47 12.92
N SER A 114 -34.78 -1.69 11.92
CA SER A 114 -35.83 -0.75 11.51
C SER A 114 -36.92 -0.51 12.56
N ASP A 115 -37.01 -1.38 13.58
CA ASP A 115 -37.88 -1.24 14.74
C ASP A 115 -37.24 -0.44 15.89
N GLY A 116 -35.99 0.03 15.71
CA GLY A 116 -35.20 0.75 16.71
C GLY A 116 -34.50 -0.15 17.73
N SER A 117 -34.62 -1.48 17.62
CA SER A 117 -33.85 -2.40 18.44
C SER A 117 -32.37 -2.40 18.03
N THR A 118 -31.48 -2.63 18.99
CA THR A 118 -30.04 -2.69 18.77
C THR A 118 -29.52 -4.05 19.20
N ALA A 119 -28.73 -4.69 18.34
CA ALA A 119 -27.96 -5.87 18.72
C ALA A 119 -26.48 -5.54 18.58
N ALA A 120 -25.68 -5.95 19.56
CA ALA A 120 -24.25 -5.71 19.55
C ALA A 120 -23.52 -7.06 19.67
N THR A 121 -22.55 -7.27 18.79
CA THR A 121 -21.68 -8.45 18.79
C THR A 121 -20.23 -7.98 18.83
N VAL A 122 -19.36 -8.76 19.49
CA VAL A 122 -17.92 -8.49 19.41
C VAL A 122 -17.45 -8.75 17.98
N HIS A 123 -16.85 -7.74 17.36
CA HIS A 123 -16.27 -7.87 16.04
C HIS A 123 -14.82 -8.37 16.15
N THR A 124 -13.99 -7.62 16.86
CA THR A 124 -12.55 -7.89 17.00
C THR A 124 -11.97 -7.28 18.27
N PRO A 125 -10.91 -7.86 18.85
CA PRO A 125 -10.10 -7.17 19.86
C PRO A 125 -9.57 -5.83 19.34
N ASP A 126 -9.58 -4.82 20.19
CA ASP A 126 -8.96 -3.54 19.87
C ASP A 126 -7.43 -3.68 19.88
N ARG A 127 -6.80 -3.40 18.74
CA ARG A 127 -5.35 -3.48 18.53
C ARG A 127 -4.76 -2.12 18.16
N GLU A 128 -5.56 -1.04 18.19
CA GLU A 128 -5.18 0.28 17.70
C GLU A 128 -3.86 0.75 18.34
N TRP A 129 -3.78 0.72 19.67
CA TRP A 129 -2.59 1.15 20.39
C TRP A 129 -1.35 0.28 20.10
N MET A 130 -1.53 -1.04 19.96
CA MET A 130 -0.43 -1.96 19.67
C MET A 130 0.12 -1.75 18.26
N VAL A 131 -0.76 -1.49 17.28
CA VAL A 131 -0.38 -1.13 15.92
C VAL A 131 0.40 0.18 15.91
N TYR A 132 -0.06 1.21 16.63
CA TYR A 132 0.68 2.47 16.77
C TYR A 132 2.04 2.28 17.44
N LEU A 133 2.17 1.39 18.42
CA LEU A 133 3.46 1.08 19.04
C LEU A 133 4.46 0.49 18.02
N VAL A 134 4.02 -0.47 17.21
CA VAL A 134 4.87 -1.08 16.16
C VAL A 134 5.28 -0.04 15.12
N LEU A 135 4.34 0.80 14.68
CA LEU A 135 4.62 1.88 13.73
C LEU A 135 5.56 2.93 14.34
N ALA A 136 5.39 3.29 15.61
CA ALA A 136 6.25 4.22 16.31
C ALA A 136 7.68 3.67 16.45
N LEU A 137 7.83 2.37 16.72
CA LEU A 137 9.14 1.71 16.76
C LEU A 137 9.81 1.73 15.39
N PHE A 138 9.08 1.43 14.31
CA PHE A 138 9.58 1.52 12.94
C PHE A 138 10.06 2.94 12.59
N VAL A 139 9.26 3.96 12.92
CA VAL A 139 9.60 5.38 12.73
C VAL A 139 10.85 5.74 13.53
N LEU A 140 10.90 5.34 14.81
CA LEU A 140 12.03 5.62 15.70
C LEU A 140 13.32 5.03 15.14
N ILE A 141 13.34 3.74 14.79
CA ILE A 141 14.52 3.08 14.23
C ILE A 141 14.96 3.75 12.93
N THR A 142 14.02 4.07 12.04
CA THR A 142 14.30 4.74 10.77
C THR A 142 14.92 6.12 10.96
N VAL A 143 14.45 6.91 11.93
CA VAL A 143 15.03 8.22 12.25
C VAL A 143 16.38 8.07 12.95
N LEU A 144 16.55 7.10 13.85
CA LEU A 144 17.81 6.87 14.54
C LEU A 144 18.93 6.47 13.57
N VAL A 145 18.64 5.58 12.62
CA VAL A 145 19.62 5.12 11.62
C VAL A 145 19.79 6.15 10.50
N GLY A 146 18.69 6.72 9.99
CA GLY A 146 18.71 7.62 8.84
C GLY A 146 18.93 9.10 9.15
N GLY A 147 18.89 9.49 10.43
CA GLY A 147 18.99 10.88 10.87
C GLY A 147 17.97 11.81 10.19
N LYS A 148 18.43 12.98 9.73
CA LYS A 148 17.59 13.96 9.01
C LYS A 148 17.04 13.42 7.69
N THR A 149 17.77 12.52 7.05
CA THR A 149 17.34 11.86 5.80
C THR A 149 16.28 10.81 6.07
N GLY A 150 16.40 10.06 7.17
CA GLY A 150 15.36 9.13 7.65
C GLY A 150 14.05 9.86 7.93
N ALA A 151 14.10 10.97 8.68
CA ALA A 151 12.91 11.79 8.96
C ALA A 151 12.21 12.29 7.67
N LYS A 152 12.97 12.71 6.66
CA LYS A 152 12.41 13.12 5.36
C LYS A 152 11.80 11.96 4.58
N SER A 153 12.39 10.77 4.66
CA SER A 153 11.83 9.57 4.04
C SER A 153 10.48 9.21 4.66
N ILE A 154 10.35 9.30 5.99
CA ILE A 154 9.09 9.08 6.69
C ILE A 154 8.02 10.10 6.28
N LEU A 155 8.38 11.38 6.13
CA LEU A 155 7.45 12.38 5.60
C LEU A 155 6.95 12.03 4.19
N GLY A 156 7.83 11.50 3.33
CA GLY A 156 7.44 11.00 2.00
C GLY A 156 6.52 9.78 2.08
N LEU A 157 6.77 8.86 3.01
CA LEU A 157 5.92 7.69 3.24
C LEU A 157 4.53 8.09 3.73
N ILE A 158 4.45 8.99 4.73
CA ILE A 158 3.18 9.53 5.23
C ILE A 158 2.41 10.18 4.08
N LEU A 159 3.05 11.03 3.28
CA LEU A 159 2.43 11.64 2.11
C LEU A 159 1.88 10.59 1.14
N THR A 160 2.65 9.55 0.85
CA THR A 160 2.24 8.46 -0.05
C THR A 160 1.00 7.75 0.49
N VAL A 161 1.01 7.35 1.76
CA VAL A 161 -0.10 6.66 2.42
C VAL A 161 -1.34 7.57 2.48
N THR A 162 -1.18 8.84 2.86
CA THR A 162 -2.29 9.82 2.88
C THR A 162 -2.90 10.03 1.50
N VAL A 163 -2.09 10.16 0.44
CA VAL A 163 -2.63 10.30 -0.93
C VAL A 163 -3.35 9.02 -1.37
N LEU A 164 -2.84 7.83 -1.02
CA LEU A 164 -3.52 6.59 -1.39
C LEU A 164 -4.84 6.40 -0.63
N ILE A 165 -4.85 6.58 0.68
CA ILE A 165 -6.03 6.33 1.51
C ILE A 165 -7.05 7.47 1.40
N CYS A 166 -6.62 8.72 1.48
CA CYS A 166 -7.52 9.87 1.57
C CYS A 166 -7.83 10.53 0.20
N ILE A 167 -7.17 10.13 -0.89
CA ILE A 167 -7.45 10.70 -2.22
C ILE A 167 -7.74 9.59 -3.23
N TYR A 168 -6.86 8.60 -3.36
CA TYR A 168 -7.06 7.55 -4.36
C TYR A 168 -8.29 6.70 -4.08
N LEU A 169 -8.47 6.16 -2.87
CA LEU A 169 -9.64 5.31 -2.55
C LEU A 169 -10.98 6.05 -2.70
N PRO A 170 -11.17 7.28 -2.19
CA PRO A 170 -12.44 7.99 -2.37
C PRO A 170 -12.70 8.38 -3.84
N LEU A 171 -11.65 8.68 -4.64
CA LEU A 171 -11.81 8.89 -6.08
C LEU A 171 -12.29 7.62 -6.80
N LEU A 172 -11.82 6.43 -6.39
CA LEU A 172 -12.33 5.16 -6.90
C LEU A 172 -13.80 4.94 -6.50
N ALA A 173 -14.18 5.33 -5.28
CA ALA A 173 -15.56 5.27 -4.82
C ALA A 173 -16.47 6.19 -5.67
N LYS A 174 -15.94 7.31 -6.18
CA LYS A 174 -16.61 8.17 -7.18
C LYS A 174 -16.60 7.60 -8.62
N GLY A 175 -16.04 6.42 -8.85
CA GLY A 175 -16.06 5.73 -10.15
C GLY A 175 -14.98 6.18 -11.13
N TRP A 176 -13.91 6.82 -10.67
CA TRP A 176 -12.76 7.16 -11.50
C TRP A 176 -12.05 5.89 -12.01
N GLU A 177 -11.38 6.00 -13.16
CA GLU A 177 -10.63 4.89 -13.76
C GLU A 177 -9.42 4.51 -12.89
N PRO A 178 -9.30 3.25 -12.40
CA PRO A 178 -8.27 2.91 -11.41
C PRO A 178 -6.84 3.05 -11.92
N ILE A 179 -6.59 2.64 -13.17
CA ILE A 179 -5.25 2.58 -13.76
C ILE A 179 -4.69 3.98 -13.98
N LEU A 180 -5.45 4.84 -14.65
CA LEU A 180 -5.02 6.19 -14.99
C LEU A 180 -4.90 7.06 -13.73
N THR A 181 -5.84 6.93 -12.80
CA THR A 181 -5.80 7.67 -11.52
C THR A 181 -4.59 7.24 -10.68
N ALA A 182 -4.32 5.93 -10.56
CA ALA A 182 -3.14 5.43 -9.85
C ALA A 182 -1.85 5.97 -10.47
N PHE A 183 -1.70 5.90 -11.79
CA PHE A 183 -0.50 6.38 -12.48
C PHE A 183 -0.23 7.87 -12.26
N LEU A 184 -1.26 8.70 -12.41
CA LEU A 184 -1.13 10.14 -12.24
C LEU A 184 -0.80 10.50 -10.79
N LEU A 185 -1.52 9.93 -9.83
CA LEU A 185 -1.26 10.19 -8.41
C LEU A 185 0.12 9.67 -7.98
N CYS A 186 0.49 8.44 -8.32
CA CYS A 186 1.82 7.90 -8.02
C CYS A 186 2.94 8.72 -8.67
N SER A 187 2.72 9.25 -9.88
CA SER A 187 3.68 10.15 -10.54
C SER A 187 3.84 11.48 -9.78
N LEU A 188 2.74 12.07 -9.31
CA LEU A 188 2.76 13.29 -8.50
C LEU A 188 3.40 13.07 -7.14
N VAL A 189 3.07 11.96 -6.48
CA VAL A 189 3.68 11.54 -5.20
C VAL A 189 5.17 11.31 -5.38
N CYS A 190 5.60 10.64 -6.45
CA CYS A 190 7.01 10.45 -6.79
C CYS A 190 7.75 11.79 -6.85
N VAL A 191 7.20 12.78 -7.57
CA VAL A 191 7.77 14.12 -7.67
C VAL A 191 7.84 14.79 -6.29
N ALA A 192 6.76 14.74 -5.50
CA ALA A 192 6.71 15.32 -4.17
C ALA A 192 7.76 14.70 -3.24
N CYS A 193 7.82 13.37 -3.18
CA CYS A 193 8.78 12.62 -2.38
C CYS A 193 10.23 13.00 -2.75
N PHE A 194 10.58 12.99 -4.03
CA PHE A 194 11.95 13.35 -4.43
C PHE A 194 12.31 14.81 -4.12
N VAL A 195 11.35 15.73 -4.24
CA VAL A 195 11.55 17.14 -3.86
C VAL A 195 11.73 17.27 -2.34
N ILE A 196 10.99 16.52 -1.52
CA ILE A 196 11.17 16.47 -0.05
C ILE A 196 12.57 15.95 0.32
N LEU A 197 13.00 14.85 -0.31
CA LEU A 197 14.30 14.22 -0.01
C LEU A 197 15.48 15.12 -0.41
N GLY A 198 15.55 15.50 -1.69
CA GLY A 198 16.76 16.09 -2.29
C GLY A 198 16.62 17.52 -2.81
N GLY A 199 15.41 18.09 -2.81
CA GLY A 199 15.09 19.36 -3.45
C GLY A 199 15.28 19.35 -4.97
N CYS A 200 14.96 20.46 -5.63
CA CYS A 200 15.07 20.55 -7.09
C CYS A 200 16.53 20.49 -7.53
N SER A 201 16.94 19.40 -8.17
CA SER A 201 18.29 19.22 -8.70
C SER A 201 18.27 18.34 -9.96
N LYS A 202 19.32 18.39 -10.77
CA LYS A 202 19.47 17.50 -11.94
C LYS A 202 19.36 16.03 -11.54
N LYS A 203 19.96 15.64 -10.40
CA LYS A 203 19.85 14.29 -9.83
C LYS A 203 18.40 13.89 -9.61
N ILE A 204 17.64 14.74 -8.93
CA ILE A 204 16.23 14.49 -8.62
C ILE A 204 15.40 14.43 -9.91
N LEU A 205 15.66 15.32 -10.88
CA LEU A 205 14.95 15.29 -12.16
C LEU A 205 15.18 13.96 -12.90
N CYS A 206 16.42 13.47 -12.97
CA CYS A 206 16.70 12.17 -13.58
C CYS A 206 15.99 11.03 -12.85
N ALA A 207 16.00 11.06 -11.51
CA ALA A 207 15.32 10.05 -10.69
C ALA A 207 13.80 10.07 -10.91
N CYS A 208 13.17 11.24 -10.96
CA CYS A 208 11.74 11.38 -11.26
C CYS A 208 11.39 10.78 -12.62
N ILE A 209 12.11 11.16 -13.69
CA ILE A 209 11.84 10.68 -15.04
C ILE A 209 12.04 9.17 -15.12
N GLY A 210 13.13 8.67 -14.53
CA GLY A 210 13.42 7.23 -14.45
C GLY A 210 12.32 6.46 -13.72
N THR A 211 11.79 7.02 -12.64
CA THR A 211 10.71 6.38 -11.86
C THR A 211 9.40 6.37 -12.61
N ILE A 212 8.97 7.51 -13.15
CA ILE A 212 7.70 7.61 -13.91
C ILE A 212 7.75 6.70 -15.14
N ALA A 213 8.88 6.67 -15.86
CA ALA A 213 9.04 5.80 -17.01
C ALA A 213 9.10 4.31 -16.62
N GLY A 214 9.75 3.96 -15.50
CA GLY A 214 9.74 2.60 -14.96
C GLY A 214 8.34 2.13 -14.58
N MET A 215 7.58 2.97 -13.86
CA MET A 215 6.17 2.70 -13.51
C MET A 215 5.28 2.59 -14.76
N ALA A 216 5.49 3.42 -15.78
CA ALA A 216 4.75 3.35 -17.03
C ALA A 216 4.99 2.01 -17.76
N LEU A 217 6.23 1.52 -17.74
CA LEU A 217 6.57 0.22 -18.32
C LEU A 217 6.01 -0.96 -17.48
N ALA A 218 6.01 -0.86 -16.15
CA ALA A 218 5.30 -1.83 -15.30
C ALA A 218 3.81 -1.87 -15.61
N MET A 219 3.16 -0.71 -15.74
CA MET A 219 1.75 -0.64 -16.16
C MET A 219 1.54 -1.30 -17.52
N LEU A 220 2.35 -0.94 -18.52
CA LEU A 220 2.21 -1.48 -19.87
C LEU A 220 2.39 -3.00 -19.89
N PHE A 221 3.39 -3.51 -19.18
CA PHE A 221 3.60 -4.94 -19.04
C PHE A 221 2.45 -5.61 -18.29
N GLY A 222 1.93 -5.00 -17.22
CA GLY A 222 0.77 -5.51 -16.48
C GLY A 222 -0.47 -5.64 -17.37
N LEU A 223 -0.77 -4.62 -18.19
CA LEU A 223 -1.87 -4.66 -19.16
C LEU A 223 -1.68 -5.75 -20.22
N LEU A 224 -0.45 -5.91 -20.71
CA LEU A 224 -0.12 -6.97 -21.66
C LEU A 224 -0.29 -8.35 -21.00
N ALA A 225 0.26 -8.54 -19.80
CA ALA A 225 0.22 -9.80 -19.08
C ALA A 225 -1.23 -10.21 -18.74
N GLN A 226 -2.07 -9.28 -18.29
CA GLN A 226 -3.51 -9.51 -18.09
C GLN A 226 -4.19 -10.01 -19.38
N LYS A 227 -3.90 -9.36 -20.51
CA LYS A 227 -4.47 -9.74 -21.80
C LYS A 227 -3.98 -11.10 -22.28
N LEU A 228 -2.69 -11.41 -22.12
CA LEU A 228 -2.10 -12.68 -22.52
C LEU A 228 -2.62 -13.85 -21.66
N LEU A 229 -2.77 -13.63 -20.36
CA LEU A 229 -3.22 -14.67 -19.42
C LEU A 229 -4.75 -14.73 -19.32
N SER A 230 -5.47 -13.77 -19.92
CA SER A 230 -6.94 -13.66 -19.83
C SER A 230 -7.44 -13.61 -18.37
N VAL A 231 -6.74 -12.85 -17.54
CA VAL A 231 -7.02 -12.69 -16.11
C VAL A 231 -7.48 -11.27 -15.82
N ASP A 232 -8.63 -11.18 -15.16
CA ASP A 232 -9.23 -9.93 -14.70
C ASP A 232 -9.18 -9.85 -13.16
N ALA A 233 -9.29 -8.63 -12.63
CA ALA A 233 -9.39 -8.40 -11.18
C ALA A 233 -10.61 -9.06 -10.51
N TYR A 234 -11.59 -9.51 -11.29
CA TYR A 234 -12.72 -10.31 -10.79
C TYR A 234 -12.32 -11.71 -10.31
N GLN A 235 -11.14 -12.19 -10.68
CA GLN A 235 -10.63 -13.49 -10.25
C GLN A 235 -9.72 -13.36 -9.01
N ALA A 236 -9.59 -12.15 -8.44
CA ALA A 236 -8.84 -11.90 -7.22
C ALA A 236 -9.69 -12.24 -5.97
N GLU A 237 -9.00 -12.53 -4.86
CA GLU A 237 -9.57 -13.02 -3.60
C GLU A 237 -10.73 -12.17 -3.03
N TYR A 238 -10.74 -10.86 -3.27
CA TYR A 238 -11.73 -9.92 -2.73
C TYR A 238 -12.70 -9.34 -3.78
N ALA A 239 -12.74 -9.93 -4.97
CA ALA A 239 -13.57 -9.44 -6.06
C ALA A 239 -15.07 -9.48 -5.72
N ASP A 240 -15.53 -10.52 -5.04
CA ASP A 240 -16.95 -10.71 -4.71
C ASP A 240 -17.46 -9.64 -3.74
N ALA A 241 -16.67 -9.31 -2.71
CA ALA A 241 -17.00 -8.25 -1.76
C ALA A 241 -17.11 -6.89 -2.46
N LEU A 242 -16.13 -6.55 -3.31
CA LEU A 242 -16.15 -5.30 -4.08
C LEU A 242 -17.29 -5.27 -5.12
N TYR A 243 -17.64 -6.42 -5.68
CA TYR A 243 -18.77 -6.53 -6.60
C TYR A 243 -20.11 -6.31 -5.89
N ASN A 244 -20.27 -6.82 -4.67
CA ASN A 244 -21.46 -6.57 -3.85
C ASN A 244 -21.59 -5.07 -3.51
N GLU A 245 -20.50 -4.41 -3.13
CA GLU A 245 -20.50 -2.96 -2.92
C GLU A 245 -20.87 -2.17 -4.19
N ARG A 246 -20.47 -2.71 -5.35
CA ARG A 246 -20.88 -2.12 -6.62
C ARG A 246 -22.38 -2.23 -6.88
N LEU A 247 -23.01 -3.30 -6.44
CA LEU A 247 -24.46 -3.51 -6.54
C LEU A 247 -25.24 -2.63 -5.56
N THR A 248 -24.66 -2.31 -4.39
CA THR A 248 -25.29 -1.45 -3.36
C THR A 248 -25.21 0.04 -3.67
N GLY A 249 -24.52 0.43 -4.75
CA GLY A 249 -24.59 1.78 -5.33
C GLY A 249 -23.25 2.49 -5.51
N THR A 250 -22.14 1.89 -5.09
CA THR A 250 -20.80 2.50 -5.30
C THR A 250 -20.25 2.16 -6.69
N PRO A 251 -19.92 3.13 -7.55
CA PRO A 251 -19.51 2.85 -8.94
C PRO A 251 -18.06 2.30 -9.11
N PHE A 252 -17.64 1.34 -8.29
CA PHE A 252 -16.29 0.75 -8.36
C PHE A 252 -15.99 0.08 -9.71
N LYS A 253 -14.85 0.45 -10.31
CA LYS A 253 -14.33 -0.15 -11.54
C LYS A 253 -13.31 -1.25 -11.23
N ILE A 254 -13.81 -2.46 -10.99
CA ILE A 254 -13.00 -3.57 -10.46
C ILE A 254 -11.88 -4.01 -11.42
N ARG A 255 -12.15 -4.13 -12.73
CA ARG A 255 -11.20 -4.68 -13.72
C ARG A 255 -9.78 -4.08 -13.68
N GLY A 256 -9.67 -2.78 -13.44
CA GLY A 256 -8.40 -2.07 -13.45
C GLY A 256 -7.56 -2.21 -12.18
N LEU A 257 -8.11 -2.81 -11.11
CA LEU A 257 -7.49 -2.80 -9.78
C LEU A 257 -6.19 -3.60 -9.71
N VAL A 258 -6.06 -4.70 -10.46
CA VAL A 258 -4.81 -5.48 -10.48
C VAL A 258 -3.66 -4.66 -11.08
N VAL A 259 -3.87 -3.97 -12.20
CA VAL A 259 -2.83 -3.11 -12.81
C VAL A 259 -2.60 -1.85 -12.00
N ALA A 260 -3.62 -1.30 -11.34
CA ALA A 260 -3.41 -0.22 -10.39
C ALA A 260 -2.54 -0.67 -9.20
N GLY A 261 -2.75 -1.89 -8.70
CA GLY A 261 -1.91 -2.54 -7.70
C GLY A 261 -0.45 -2.63 -8.15
N VAL A 262 -0.19 -3.05 -9.40
CA VAL A 262 1.16 -3.07 -10.01
C VAL A 262 1.85 -1.70 -9.95
N ILE A 263 1.12 -0.63 -10.24
CA ILE A 263 1.68 0.73 -10.23
C ILE A 263 2.08 1.13 -8.80
N ILE A 264 1.17 0.88 -7.84
CA ILE A 264 1.37 1.24 -6.44
C ILE A 264 2.50 0.41 -5.81
N SER A 265 2.53 -0.90 -6.05
CA SER A 265 3.55 -1.80 -5.52
C SER A 265 4.93 -1.53 -6.12
N SER A 266 5.01 -1.19 -7.42
CA SER A 266 6.28 -0.89 -8.07
C SER A 266 6.86 0.48 -7.68
N LEU A 267 6.03 1.47 -7.34
CA LEU A 267 6.46 2.85 -7.04
C LEU A 267 7.63 2.89 -6.03
N GLY A 268 7.50 2.19 -4.90
CA GLY A 268 8.52 2.18 -3.84
C GLY A 268 9.88 1.68 -4.33
N ALA A 269 9.91 0.46 -4.86
CA ALA A 269 11.14 -0.16 -5.34
C ALA A 269 11.76 0.62 -6.52
N VAL A 270 10.93 1.13 -7.44
CA VAL A 270 11.42 1.93 -8.57
C VAL A 270 12.05 3.25 -8.07
N MET A 271 11.44 3.92 -7.09
CA MET A 271 11.99 5.16 -6.51
C MET A 271 13.39 4.95 -5.94
N ASP A 272 13.59 3.88 -5.18
CA ASP A 272 14.87 3.58 -4.53
C ASP A 272 15.99 3.32 -5.55
N VAL A 273 15.66 2.57 -6.61
CA VAL A 273 16.58 2.28 -7.70
C VAL A 273 16.93 3.53 -8.49
N ALA A 274 15.92 4.30 -8.90
CA ALA A 274 16.13 5.51 -9.67
C ALA A 274 16.97 6.52 -8.88
N MET A 275 16.75 6.62 -7.56
CA MET A 275 17.51 7.49 -6.68
C MET A 275 18.97 7.04 -6.52
N SER A 276 19.19 5.74 -6.33
CA SER A 276 20.52 5.15 -6.16
C SER A 276 21.37 5.32 -7.43
N ILE A 277 20.81 4.98 -8.59
CA ILE A 277 21.46 5.19 -9.89
C ILE A 277 21.73 6.68 -10.12
N SER A 278 20.75 7.55 -9.92
CA SER A 278 20.93 8.99 -10.12
C SER A 278 21.97 9.58 -9.16
N SER A 279 22.12 9.00 -7.96
CA SER A 279 23.16 9.37 -7.00
C SER A 279 24.55 8.99 -7.53
N ALA A 280 24.73 7.73 -7.90
CA ALA A 280 25.99 7.22 -8.41
C ALA A 280 26.42 7.96 -9.69
N MET A 281 25.49 8.22 -10.60
CA MET A 281 25.75 8.96 -11.84
C MET A 281 26.19 10.41 -11.58
N ARG A 282 25.58 11.07 -10.58
CA ARG A 282 26.01 12.41 -10.16
C ARG A 282 27.42 12.37 -9.58
N GLU A 283 27.73 11.36 -8.78
CA GLU A 283 29.03 11.21 -8.14
C GLU A 283 30.14 10.96 -9.18
N LEU A 284 29.91 10.03 -10.13
CA LEU A 284 30.81 9.80 -11.27
C LEU A 284 31.11 11.09 -12.04
N LYS A 285 30.08 11.90 -12.31
CA LYS A 285 30.24 13.18 -13.02
C LYS A 285 30.91 14.27 -12.16
N THR A 286 30.83 14.17 -10.84
CA THR A 286 31.50 15.09 -9.92
C THR A 286 32.99 14.78 -9.85
N VAL A 287 33.35 13.50 -9.87
CA VAL A 287 34.74 13.03 -9.89
C VAL A 287 35.41 13.31 -11.24
N ASP A 288 34.73 13.01 -12.37
CA ASP A 288 35.19 13.35 -13.71
C ASP A 288 34.16 14.18 -14.48
N PRO A 289 34.29 15.53 -14.45
CA PRO A 289 33.44 16.44 -15.22
C PRO A 289 33.60 16.28 -16.74
N GLY A 290 34.75 15.78 -17.22
CA GLY A 290 35.05 15.57 -18.63
C GLY A 290 34.39 14.31 -19.22
N LEU A 291 33.89 13.41 -18.36
CA LEU A 291 33.31 12.14 -18.76
C LEU A 291 32.15 12.33 -19.76
N GLY A 292 32.30 11.76 -20.96
CA GLY A 292 31.31 11.87 -22.04
C GLY A 292 30.04 11.05 -21.77
N ALA A 293 28.94 11.41 -22.43
CA ALA A 293 27.61 10.79 -22.25
C ALA A 293 27.63 9.25 -22.44
N LYS A 294 28.37 8.76 -23.45
CA LYS A 294 28.47 7.32 -23.75
C LYS A 294 29.20 6.54 -22.65
N SER A 295 30.28 7.10 -22.13
CA SER A 295 31.05 6.51 -21.03
C SER A 295 30.27 6.54 -19.72
N LEU A 296 29.51 7.63 -19.49
CA LEU A 296 28.62 7.76 -18.34
C LEU A 296 27.50 6.71 -18.39
N TRP A 297 26.88 6.52 -19.56
CA TRP A 297 25.85 5.49 -19.76
C TRP A 297 26.40 4.08 -19.52
N ARG A 298 27.58 3.76 -20.07
CA ARG A 298 28.20 2.44 -19.89
C ARG A 298 28.51 2.17 -18.41
N SER A 299 29.04 3.16 -17.70
CA SER A 299 29.36 3.05 -16.27
C SER A 299 28.09 2.91 -15.43
N GLY A 300 27.07 3.73 -15.70
CA GLY A 300 25.77 3.62 -15.05
C GLY A 300 25.09 2.28 -15.28
N MET A 301 25.19 1.73 -16.50
CA MET A 301 24.64 0.41 -16.83
C MET A 301 25.37 -0.73 -16.10
N ASN A 302 26.68 -0.61 -15.90
CA ASN A 302 27.42 -1.60 -15.12
C ASN A 302 26.96 -1.61 -13.66
N ILE A 303 26.86 -0.44 -13.02
CA ILE A 303 26.31 -0.30 -11.65
C ILE A 303 24.87 -0.84 -11.60
N GLY A 304 24.07 -0.47 -12.60
CA GLY A 304 22.69 -0.90 -12.71
C GLY A 304 22.53 -2.42 -12.86
N ARG A 305 23.41 -3.08 -13.61
CA ARG A 305 23.38 -4.54 -13.79
C ARG A 305 23.64 -5.27 -12.47
N ASP A 306 24.56 -4.78 -11.65
CA ASP A 306 24.85 -5.34 -10.33
C ASP A 306 23.64 -5.18 -9.39
N MET A 307 22.98 -4.01 -9.44
CA MET A 307 21.75 -3.77 -8.70
C MET A 307 20.62 -4.70 -9.17
N VAL A 308 20.40 -4.87 -10.48
CA VAL A 308 19.32 -5.73 -11.01
C VAL A 308 19.47 -7.16 -10.51
N GLY A 309 20.70 -7.70 -10.47
CA GLY A 309 20.93 -9.06 -9.96
C GLY A 309 20.49 -9.23 -8.50
N THR A 310 20.92 -8.34 -7.62
CA THR A 310 20.60 -8.40 -6.18
C THR A 310 19.12 -8.12 -5.89
N MET A 311 18.50 -7.22 -6.65
CA MET A 311 17.09 -6.87 -6.49
C MET A 311 16.15 -7.93 -7.03
N THR A 312 16.51 -8.62 -8.12
CA THR A 312 15.67 -9.70 -8.67
C THR A 312 15.49 -10.82 -7.63
N ASN A 313 16.57 -11.20 -6.95
CA ASN A 313 16.49 -12.20 -5.87
C ASN A 313 15.61 -11.70 -4.71
N THR A 314 15.80 -10.45 -4.31
CA THR A 314 15.01 -9.83 -3.22
C THR A 314 13.52 -9.80 -3.57
N LEU A 315 13.17 -9.42 -4.80
CA LEU A 315 11.79 -9.36 -5.28
C LEU A 315 11.16 -10.76 -5.33
N ILE A 316 11.85 -11.76 -5.90
CA ILE A 316 11.33 -13.14 -5.96
C ILE A 316 11.07 -13.69 -4.56
N LEU A 317 12.01 -13.51 -3.63
CA LEU A 317 11.84 -13.96 -2.25
C LEU A 317 10.72 -13.22 -1.53
N ALA A 318 10.55 -11.91 -1.78
CA ALA A 318 9.43 -11.15 -1.22
C ALA A 318 8.07 -11.68 -1.71
N ILE A 319 7.96 -11.99 -3.01
CA ILE A 319 6.74 -12.56 -3.62
C ILE A 319 6.43 -13.93 -3.01
N LEU A 320 7.41 -14.83 -2.97
CA LEU A 320 7.22 -16.16 -2.36
C LEU A 320 6.86 -16.07 -0.87
N GLY A 321 7.45 -15.10 -0.16
CA GLY A 321 7.16 -14.83 1.24
C GLY A 321 5.74 -14.32 1.47
N SER A 322 5.29 -13.32 0.69
CA SER A 322 3.93 -12.76 0.81
C SER A 322 2.86 -13.75 0.38
N SER A 323 3.16 -14.62 -0.59
CA SER A 323 2.21 -15.60 -1.12
C SER A 323 2.37 -16.99 -0.48
N LEU A 324 3.10 -17.12 0.64
CA LEU A 324 3.42 -18.41 1.25
C LEU A 324 2.17 -19.23 1.59
N MET A 325 1.15 -18.59 2.18
CA MET A 325 -0.11 -19.24 2.54
C MET A 325 -0.87 -19.74 1.29
N LEU A 326 -0.91 -18.94 0.22
CA LEU A 326 -1.50 -19.34 -1.05
C LEU A 326 -0.75 -20.52 -1.66
N ILE A 327 0.58 -20.48 -1.68
CA ILE A 327 1.43 -21.55 -2.21
C ILE A 327 1.19 -22.85 -1.42
N LEU A 328 1.13 -22.77 -0.08
CA LEU A 328 0.89 -23.93 0.77
C LEU A 328 -0.54 -24.49 0.58
N TYR A 329 -1.54 -23.62 0.47
CA TYR A 329 -2.92 -24.01 0.20
C TYR A 329 -3.02 -24.79 -1.12
N ILE A 330 -2.42 -24.28 -2.20
CA ILE A 330 -2.45 -24.96 -3.49
C ILE A 330 -1.60 -26.25 -3.46
N TYR A 331 -0.47 -26.25 -2.74
CA TYR A 331 0.33 -27.45 -2.53
C TYR A 331 -0.47 -28.55 -1.82
N SER A 332 -1.24 -28.19 -0.79
CA SER A 332 -2.12 -29.11 -0.05
C SER A 332 -3.22 -29.73 -0.92
N MET A 333 -3.64 -29.04 -1.98
CA MET A 333 -4.65 -29.55 -2.92
C MET A 333 -4.13 -30.68 -3.81
N ASN A 334 -2.83 -31.03 -3.74
CA ASN A 334 -2.19 -32.06 -4.57
C ASN A 334 -2.49 -31.88 -6.07
N LEU A 335 -2.59 -30.62 -6.53
CA LEU A 335 -2.86 -30.32 -7.94
C LEU A 335 -1.69 -30.77 -8.82
N SER A 336 -2.01 -31.22 -10.03
CA SER A 336 -0.99 -31.41 -11.05
C SER A 336 -0.30 -30.08 -11.36
N TRP A 337 0.99 -30.11 -11.73
CA TRP A 337 1.76 -28.91 -12.07
C TRP A 337 1.05 -28.02 -13.12
N HIS A 338 0.34 -28.65 -14.05
CA HIS A 338 -0.44 -27.95 -15.07
C HIS A 338 -1.60 -27.16 -14.45
N GLN A 339 -2.36 -27.76 -13.54
CA GLN A 339 -3.46 -27.09 -12.84
C GLN A 339 -2.96 -26.00 -11.89
N PHE A 340 -1.81 -26.21 -11.25
CA PHE A 340 -1.16 -25.21 -10.40
C PHE A 340 -0.87 -23.92 -11.18
N ILE A 341 -0.15 -24.01 -12.30
CA ILE A 341 0.18 -22.83 -13.12
C ILE A 341 -1.07 -22.22 -13.75
N SER A 342 -2.06 -23.04 -14.10
CA SER A 342 -3.30 -22.56 -14.73
C SER A 342 -4.29 -21.91 -13.75
N SER A 343 -3.99 -21.89 -12.44
CA SER A 343 -4.86 -21.29 -11.44
C SER A 343 -4.95 -19.78 -11.60
N SER A 344 -6.18 -19.25 -11.56
CA SER A 344 -6.43 -17.82 -11.61
C SER A 344 -5.72 -17.04 -10.50
N PHE A 345 -5.66 -17.59 -9.28
CA PHE A 345 -4.96 -16.95 -8.16
C PHE A 345 -3.46 -16.80 -8.43
N VAL A 346 -2.82 -17.87 -8.92
CA VAL A 346 -1.41 -17.85 -9.30
C VAL A 346 -1.17 -16.88 -10.45
N ALA A 347 -2.06 -16.84 -11.44
CA ALA A 347 -1.93 -15.96 -12.58
C ALA A 347 -2.11 -14.48 -12.20
N VAL A 348 -3.09 -14.11 -11.36
CA VAL A 348 -3.26 -12.74 -10.84
C VAL A 348 -2.00 -12.31 -10.07
N GLU A 349 -1.54 -13.16 -9.15
CA GLU A 349 -0.39 -12.87 -8.30
C GLU A 349 0.89 -12.71 -9.14
N LEU A 350 1.13 -13.61 -10.10
CA LEU A 350 2.26 -13.51 -11.02
C LEU A 350 2.19 -12.25 -11.89
N VAL A 351 1.02 -11.89 -12.41
CA VAL A 351 0.85 -10.64 -13.17
C VAL A 351 1.24 -9.46 -12.29
N SER A 352 0.70 -9.38 -11.08
CA SER A 352 0.98 -8.28 -10.15
C SER A 352 2.48 -8.18 -9.82
N SER A 353 3.05 -9.30 -9.41
CA SER A 353 4.40 -9.39 -8.89
C SER A 353 5.48 -9.28 -9.96
N VAL A 354 5.34 -9.98 -11.09
CA VAL A 354 6.32 -9.96 -12.18
C VAL A 354 6.27 -8.64 -12.95
N ALA A 355 5.09 -8.08 -13.20
CA ALA A 355 4.99 -6.78 -13.87
C ALA A 355 5.65 -5.67 -13.05
N SER A 356 5.45 -5.69 -11.73
CA SER A 356 6.09 -4.76 -10.80
C SER A 356 7.60 -4.89 -10.83
N ALA A 357 8.12 -6.12 -10.78
CA ALA A 357 9.55 -6.39 -10.86
C ALA A 357 10.18 -5.94 -12.18
N ILE A 358 9.50 -6.16 -13.32
CA ILE A 358 9.96 -5.71 -14.63
C ILE A 358 10.05 -4.18 -14.69
N GLY A 359 9.12 -3.45 -14.08
CA GLY A 359 9.21 -1.99 -13.94
C GLY A 359 10.48 -1.53 -13.24
N VAL A 360 10.84 -2.19 -12.13
CA VAL A 360 12.08 -1.92 -11.38
C VAL A 360 13.32 -2.18 -12.24
N ILE A 361 13.35 -3.30 -12.95
CA ILE A 361 14.46 -3.67 -13.83
C ILE A 361 14.61 -2.68 -14.98
N LEU A 362 13.51 -2.29 -15.63
CA LEU A 362 13.52 -1.36 -16.76
C LEU A 362 13.73 0.10 -16.34
N ALA A 363 13.49 0.46 -15.08
CA ALA A 363 13.82 1.78 -14.55
C ALA A 363 15.34 2.05 -14.57
N VAL A 364 16.17 1.02 -14.43
CA VAL A 364 17.64 1.14 -14.45
C VAL A 364 18.16 1.70 -15.78
N PRO A 365 17.91 1.07 -16.96
CA PRO A 365 18.37 1.60 -18.23
C PRO A 365 17.78 2.98 -18.54
N LEU A 366 16.54 3.25 -18.14
CA LEU A 366 15.90 4.55 -18.35
C LEU A 366 16.52 5.65 -17.48
N THR A 367 16.78 5.37 -16.21
CA THR A 367 17.41 6.33 -15.30
C THR A 367 18.86 6.62 -15.71
N THR A 368 19.60 5.58 -16.11
CA THR A 368 20.98 5.76 -16.60
C THR A 368 21.02 6.55 -17.91
N LEU A 369 20.09 6.30 -18.84
CA LEU A 369 19.97 7.04 -20.10
C LEU A 369 19.65 8.52 -19.84
N THR A 370 18.63 8.81 -19.02
CA THR A 370 18.23 10.19 -18.67
C THR A 370 19.36 10.94 -17.96
N CYS A 371 20.06 10.30 -17.02
CA CYS A 371 21.27 10.85 -16.41
C CYS A 371 22.33 11.16 -17.47
N SER A 372 22.59 10.23 -18.38
CA SER A 372 23.63 10.38 -19.39
C SER A 372 23.33 11.51 -20.37
N LEU A 373 22.06 11.73 -20.73
CA LEU A 373 21.64 12.86 -21.55
C LEU A 373 21.77 14.18 -20.78
N ILE A 374 21.21 14.27 -19.58
CA ILE A 374 21.17 15.51 -18.79
C ILE A 374 22.56 15.97 -18.32
N TYR A 375 23.44 15.03 -17.97
CA TYR A 375 24.82 15.33 -17.57
C TYR A 375 25.81 15.32 -18.73
N GLY A 376 25.49 14.63 -19.83
CA GLY A 376 26.34 14.53 -21.02
C GLY A 376 26.20 15.70 -21.99
N MET A 377 25.09 16.44 -21.95
CA MET A 377 24.96 17.73 -22.61
C MET A 377 25.96 18.72 -22.00
N ARG A 378 27.14 18.83 -22.61
CA ARG A 378 28.12 19.89 -22.31
C ARG A 378 27.46 21.26 -22.56
N LYS A 379 27.60 22.15 -21.57
CA LYS A 379 27.86 23.56 -21.87
C LYS A 379 29.35 23.72 -22.09
#